data_AF-A0A1L5F2T8-F1
#
_entry.id   AF-A0A1L5F2T8-F1
#
_cell.length_a   1.000
_cell.length_b   1.000
_cell.length_c   1.000
_cell.angle_alpha   90.00
_cell.angle_beta   90.00
_cell.angle_gamma   90.00
#
_symmetry.space_group_name_H-M   'P 1'
#
loop_
_entity.id
_entity.type
_entity.pdbx_description
1 polymer ?
#
loop_
_entity_poly.entity_id
_entity_poly.type
_entity_poly.pdbx_seq_one_letter_code
_entity_poly.pdbx_strand_id
1 'polypeptide(L)' 'MKRVYANLLGKWTDITESGLLHQRRPLTYVDEEIQDMSEYDYINVAYNGKNYRIHPSHDLLYSIRFQQFAY' A
#
# COMPACT_ATOMS: atom_id res chain seq x y z
N MET A 1 15.17 6.72 -2.20
CA MET A 1 14.52 5.41 -2.49
C MET A 1 13.04 5.53 -2.12
N LYS A 2 12.09 5.06 -2.95
CA LYS A 2 10.65 5.09 -2.64
C LYS A 2 10.33 4.03 -1.57
N ARG A 3 9.49 4.38 -0.60
CA ARG A 3 8.98 3.46 0.44
C ARG A 3 7.46 3.41 0.40
N VAL A 4 6.89 2.23 0.66
CA VAL A 4 5.45 2.01 0.70
C VAL A 4 5.04 1.56 2.11
N TYR A 5 4.13 2.31 2.72
CA TYR A 5 3.57 1.99 4.04
C TYR A 5 2.08 1.74 3.94
N ALA A 6 1.59 0.72 4.63
CA ALA A 6 0.16 0.44 4.76
C ALA A 6 -0.29 0.62 6.22
N ASN A 7 -1.49 1.16 6.41
CA ASN A 7 -2.11 1.26 7.72
C ASN A 7 -2.79 -0.08 8.08
N LEU A 8 -2.09 -0.93 8.83
CA LEU A 8 -2.60 -2.22 9.28
C LEU A 8 -3.21 -2.05 10.68
N LEU A 9 -4.53 -1.96 10.76
CA LEU A 9 -5.29 -1.87 12.02
C LEU A 9 -4.86 -0.69 12.92
N GLY A 10 -4.63 0.48 12.31
CA GLY A 10 -4.19 1.69 13.03
C GLY A 10 -2.67 1.84 13.15
N LYS A 11 -1.88 0.87 12.65
CA LYS A 11 -0.43 0.91 12.68
C LYS A 11 0.17 1.01 11.27
N TRP A 12 0.90 2.09 11.02
CA TRP A 12 1.71 2.23 9.80
C TRP A 12 2.85 1.21 9.79
N THR A 13 2.85 0.38 8.75
CA THR A 13 3.81 -0.72 8.58
C THR A 13 4.53 -0.56 7.23
N ASP A 14 5.86 -0.60 7.23
CA ASP A 14 6.63 -0.65 5.99
C ASP A 14 6.41 -2.01 5.33
N ILE A 15 5.82 -1.99 4.13
CA ILE A 15 5.54 -3.19 3.35
C ILE A 15 6.43 -3.29 2.11
N THR A 16 7.34 -2.33 1.88
CA THR A 16 8.09 -2.14 0.63
C THR A 16 8.67 -3.43 0.06
N GLU A 17 9.32 -4.24 0.90
CA GLU A 17 10.02 -5.47 0.48
C GLU A 17 9.31 -6.77 0.89
N SER A 18 8.47 -6.72 1.92
CA SER A 18 7.95 -7.92 2.61
C SER A 18 6.43 -8.05 2.57
N GLY A 19 5.73 -7.05 2.03
CA GLY A 19 4.31 -7.15 1.76
C GLY A 19 3.98 -7.20 0.27
N LEU A 20 2.71 -7.44 -0.04
CA LEU A 20 2.16 -7.41 -1.39
C LEU A 20 0.89 -6.57 -1.41
N LEU A 21 0.69 -5.81 -2.49
CA LEU A 21 -0.57 -5.14 -2.82
C LEU A 21 -1.21 -5.90 -3.98
N HIS A 22 -2.41 -6.46 -3.77
CA HIS A 22 -3.07 -7.32 -4.75
C HIS A 22 -2.17 -8.43 -5.33
N GLN A 23 -1.38 -9.08 -4.47
CA GLN A 23 -0.37 -10.11 -4.85
C GLN A 23 0.80 -9.60 -5.71
N ARG A 24 0.93 -8.29 -5.90
CA ARG A 24 2.05 -7.63 -6.59
C ARG A 24 3.00 -6.97 -5.61
N ARG A 25 4.25 -6.78 -6.02
CA ARG A 25 5.23 -6.01 -5.25
C ARG A 25 4.74 -4.57 -5.08
N PRO A 26 4.83 -3.96 -3.88
CA PRO A 26 4.26 -2.64 -3.63
C PRO A 26 4.77 -1.55 -4.56
N LEU A 27 6.08 -1.49 -4.84
CA LEU A 27 6.64 -0.49 -5.74
C LEU A 27 6.11 -0.64 -7.18
N THR A 28 5.96 -1.87 -7.67
CA THR A 28 5.39 -2.16 -8.99
C THR A 28 3.93 -1.71 -9.05
N TYR A 29 3.11 -2.08 -8.06
CA TYR A 29 1.71 -1.68 -8.01
C TYR A 29 1.55 -0.16 -8.00
N VAL A 30 2.41 0.54 -7.27
CA VAL A 30 2.37 2.00 -7.16
C VAL A 30 2.77 2.69 -8.45
N ASP A 31 3.79 2.18 -9.13
CA ASP A 31 4.27 2.77 -10.38
C ASP A 31 3.32 2.47 -11.56
N GLU A 32 2.54 1.39 -11.51
CA GLU A 32 1.67 0.95 -12.62
C GLU A 32 0.17 1.21 -12.42
N GLU A 33 -0.36 1.09 -11.20
CA GLU A 33 -1.81 0.94 -10.95
C GLU A 33 -2.39 1.92 -9.91
N ILE A 34 -1.56 2.80 -9.32
CA ILE A 34 -2.03 3.70 -8.26
C ILE A 34 -3.16 4.64 -8.69
N GLN A 35 -3.22 5.00 -9.99
CA GLN A 35 -4.26 5.86 -10.52
C GLN A 35 -5.66 5.23 -10.41
N ASP A 36 -5.75 3.90 -10.46
CA ASP A 36 -7.00 3.16 -10.47
C ASP A 36 -7.40 2.73 -9.05
N MET A 37 -6.55 3.00 -8.06
CA MET A 37 -6.73 2.58 -6.67
C MET A 37 -8.05 3.08 -6.06
N SER A 38 -8.55 4.24 -6.52
CA SER A 38 -9.83 4.81 -6.09
C SER A 38 -11.07 4.11 -6.66
N GLU A 39 -10.90 3.24 -7.65
CA GLU A 39 -11.99 2.49 -8.28
C GLU A 39 -12.27 1.16 -7.57
N TYR A 40 -11.40 0.72 -6.66
CA TYR A 40 -11.56 -0.51 -5.92
C TYR A 40 -12.34 -0.29 -4.60
N ASP A 41 -13.19 -1.25 -4.23
CA ASP A 41 -13.87 -1.24 -2.92
C ASP A 41 -12.87 -1.43 -1.75
N TYR A 42 -11.75 -2.11 -2.01
CA TYR A 42 -10.69 -2.38 -1.04
C TYR A 42 -9.36 -2.63 -1.73
N ILE A 43 -8.27 -2.32 -1.01
CA ILE A 43 -6.92 -2.75 -1.35
C ILE A 43 -6.57 -3.98 -0.52
N ASN A 44 -6.13 -5.05 -1.17
CA ASN A 44 -5.66 -6.24 -0.46
C ASN A 44 -4.16 -6.12 -0.15
N VAL A 45 -3.81 -6.13 1.13
CA VAL A 45 -2.42 -6.14 1.60
C VAL A 45 -2.10 -7.51 2.21
N ALA A 46 -1.17 -8.24 1.60
CA ALA A 46 -0.61 -9.45 2.20
C ALA A 46 0.66 -9.07 2.97
N TYR A 47 0.72 -9.36 4.27
CA TYR A 47 1.88 -9.06 5.10
C TYR A 47 1.97 -10.04 6.28
N ASN A 48 3.16 -10.58 6.52
CA ASN A 48 3.44 -11.51 7.63
C ASN A 48 2.46 -12.69 7.72
N GLY A 49 2.18 -13.34 6.59
CA GLY A 49 1.27 -14.49 6.49
C GLY A 49 -0.22 -14.16 6.68
N LYS A 50 -0.59 -12.87 6.75
CA LYS A 50 -1.98 -12.41 6.89
C LYS A 50 -2.40 -11.54 5.71
N ASN A 51 -3.69 -11.55 5.41
CA ASN A 51 -4.30 -10.65 4.44
C ASN A 51 -5.15 -9.60 5.16
N TYR A 52 -4.95 -8.34 4.78
CA TYR A 52 -5.70 -7.19 5.26
C TYR A 52 -6.45 -6.58 4.09
N ARG A 53 -7.69 -6.17 4.31
CA ARG A 53 -8.45 -5.36 3.36
C ARG A 53 -8.53 -3.95 3.92
N ILE A 54 -7.97 -3.00 3.19
CA ILE A 54 -7.95 -1.60 3.56
C ILE A 54 -8.85 -0.88 2.59
N HIS A 55 -9.86 -0.16 3.08
CA HIS A 55 -10.64 0.69 2.20
C HIS A 55 -9.72 1.77 1.60
N PRO A 56 -9.65 1.93 0.27
CA PRO A 56 -8.99 3.08 -0.34
C PRO A 56 -9.84 4.30 -0.01
N SER A 57 -9.60 4.93 1.14
CA SER A 57 -10.22 6.22 1.41
C SER A 57 -9.72 7.23 0.38
N HIS A 58 -10.56 8.20 0.05
CA HIS A 58 -10.25 9.26 -0.92
C HIS A 58 -8.94 10.00 -0.60
N ASP A 59 -8.52 9.99 0.67
CA ASP A 59 -7.27 10.54 1.11
C ASP A 59 -6.24 9.41 1.33
N LEU A 60 -5.36 9.24 0.35
CA LEU A 60 -4.24 8.28 0.33
C LEU A 60 -3.47 8.26 1.66
N LEU A 61 -3.37 9.41 2.35
CA LEU A 61 -2.70 9.55 3.64
C LEU A 61 -3.23 8.64 4.75
N TYR A 62 -4.45 8.12 4.64
CA TYR A 62 -5.05 7.24 5.67
C TYR A 62 -4.89 5.76 5.38
N SER A 63 -4.70 5.38 4.12
CA SER A 63 -4.70 3.99 3.65
C SER A 63 -3.28 3.50 3.32
N ILE A 64 -2.59 4.19 2.40
CA ILE A 64 -1.24 3.83 1.92
C ILE A 64 -0.41 5.11 1.71
N ARG A 65 0.78 5.17 2.32
CA ARG A 65 1.71 6.30 2.18
C ARG A 65 2.94 5.94 1.37
N PHE A 66 3.38 6.92 0.58
CA PHE A 66 4.62 6.87 -0.17
C PHE A 66 5.57 7.94 0.32
N GLN A 67 6.81 7.56 0.60
CA GLN A 67 7.85 8.52 0.93
C GLN A 67 8.99 8.39 -0.06
N GLN A 68 9.28 9.48 -0.77
CA GLN A 68 10.45 9.58 -1.63
C GLN A 68 11.53 10.38 -0.91
N PHE A 69 12.61 9.70 -0.53
CA PHE A 69 13.81 10.39 -0.06
C PHE A 69 14.65 10.79 -1.27
N ALA A 70 14.83 12.11 -1.47
CA ALA A 70 15.88 12.66 -2.33
C ALA A 70 17.22 12.57 -1.59
N TYR A 71 18.26 12.11 -2.27
CA TYR A 71 19.64 12.14 -1.77
C TYR A 71 20.33 13.43 -2.24
#